data_AF-A0A7C7ULK0-F1
#
_entry.id   AF-A0A7C7ULK0-F1
#
_cell.length_a   1.000
_cell.length_b   1.000
_cell.length_c   1.000
_cell.angle_alpha   90.00
_cell.angle_beta   90.00
_cell.angle_gamma   90.00
#
_symmetry.space_group_name_H-M   'P 1'
#
loop_
_entity.id
_entity.type
_entity.pdbx_description
1 polymer ?
#
loop_
_entity_poly.entity_id
_entity_poly.type
_entity_poly.pdbx_seq_one_letter_code
_entity_poly.pdbx_strand_id
1 'polypeptide(L)' 'RDPKEVIDPKRFPKAKIRNPAFDITPPEYVDLIITEHGVIPPSAAYAIIQKIFGWKPGESII' A
#
# COMPACT_ATOMS: atom_id res chain seq x y z
N ARG A 1 -9.68 7.90 -6.09
CA ARG A 1 -9.45 8.31 -7.50
C ARG A 1 -10.74 8.84 -8.09
N ASP A 2 -10.71 9.45 -9.28
CA ASP A 2 -11.91 9.99 -9.92
C ASP A 2 -12.91 8.84 -10.20
N PRO A 3 -14.16 8.90 -9.70
CA PRO A 3 -15.22 7.95 -10.03
C PRO A 3 -15.44 7.73 -11.53
N LYS A 4 -15.15 8.75 -12.36
CA LYS A 4 -15.29 8.69 -13.82
C LYS A 4 -14.34 7.71 -14.49
N GLU A 5 -13.24 7.33 -13.83
CA GLU A 5 -12.36 6.26 -14.31
C GLU A 5 -13.06 4.89 -14.29
N VAL A 6 -14.04 4.71 -13.40
CA VAL A 6 -14.84 3.48 -13.28
C VAL A 6 -16.09 3.57 -14.14
N ILE A 7 -16.85 4.66 -14.01
CA ILE A 7 -18.13 4.83 -14.71
C ILE A 7 -18.60 6.29 -14.72
N ASP A 8 -19.38 6.69 -15.74
CA ASP A 8 -20.13 7.95 -15.71
C ASP A 8 -21.15 7.96 -14.55
N PRO A 9 -21.00 8.85 -13.55
CA PRO A 9 -21.90 8.92 -12.40
C PRO A 9 -23.36 9.19 -12.77
N LYS A 10 -23.63 9.79 -13.93
CA LYS A 10 -24.99 10.06 -14.40
C LYS A 10 -25.80 8.78 -14.64
N ARG A 11 -25.15 7.64 -14.89
CA ARG A 11 -25.82 6.35 -15.06
C ARG A 11 -26.43 5.84 -13.76
N PHE A 12 -25.91 6.25 -12.61
CA PHE A 12 -26.36 5.82 -11.28
C PHE A 12 -26.42 7.00 -10.30
N PRO A 13 -27.35 7.96 -10.50
CA PRO A 13 -27.34 9.24 -9.80
C PRO A 13 -27.56 9.17 -8.28
N LYS A 14 -28.05 8.03 -7.77
CA LYS A 14 -28.26 7.79 -6.33
C LYS A 14 -27.19 6.90 -5.69
N ALA A 15 -26.25 6.36 -6.47
CA ALA A 15 -25.22 5.48 -5.97
C ALA A 15 -23.96 6.25 -5.59
N LYS A 16 -23.34 5.90 -4.46
CA LYS A 16 -22.00 6.39 -4.10
C LYS A 16 -20.95 5.53 -4.80
N ILE A 17 -20.32 6.07 -5.83
CA ILE A 17 -19.25 5.38 -6.55
C ILE A 17 -17.94 5.54 -5.78
N ARG A 18 -17.27 4.43 -5.48
CA ARG A 18 -15.94 4.40 -4.86
C ARG A 18 -14.92 3.88 -5.86
N ASN A 19 -13.75 4.51 -5.90
CA ASN A 19 -12.62 4.09 -6.71
C ASN A 19 -11.33 4.14 -5.85
N PRO A 20 -11.13 3.15 -4.95
CA PRO A 20 -9.90 3.01 -4.20
C PRO A 20 -8.78 2.54 -5.15
N ALA A 21 -7.62 3.21 -5.09
CA ALA A 21 -6.47 2.86 -5.93
C ALA A 21 -5.66 1.68 -5.40
N PHE A 22 -5.72 1.48 -4.08
CA PHE A 22 -4.86 0.60 -3.32
C PHE A 22 -5.71 -0.18 -2.33
N ASP A 23 -5.17 -1.32 -1.94
CA ASP A 23 -5.71 -2.17 -0.87
C ASP A 23 -4.56 -2.55 0.07
N ILE A 24 -4.90 -3.19 1.19
CA ILE A 24 -3.95 -3.67 2.17
C ILE A 24 -3.83 -5.18 2.02
N THR A 25 -2.62 -5.67 1.79
CA THR A 25 -2.31 -7.10 1.83
C THR A 25 -1.63 -7.43 3.16
N PRO A 26 -2.25 -8.24 4.03
CA PRO A 26 -1.61 -8.74 5.25
C PRO A 26 -0.30 -9.50 4.98
N PRO A 27 0.68 -9.43 5.89
CA PRO A 27 2.01 -10.03 5.69
C PRO A 27 1.97 -11.56 5.57
N GLU A 28 0.98 -12.23 6.15
CA GLU A 28 0.78 -13.69 6.04
C GLU A 28 0.46 -14.15 4.61
N TYR A 29 0.09 -13.24 3.71
CA TYR A 29 -0.12 -13.53 2.29
C TYR A 29 1.06 -13.16 1.40
N VAL A 30 2.21 -12.79 1.99
CA VAL A 30 3.43 -12.44 1.26
C VAL A 30 4.52 -13.45 1.61
N ASP A 31 5.05 -14.17 0.62
CA ASP A 31 6.15 -15.11 0.86
C ASP A 31 7.49 -14.39 1.00
N LEU A 32 7.81 -13.50 0.05
CA LEU A 32 9.10 -12.83 -0.07
C LEU A 32 8.94 -11.41 -0.61
N ILE A 33 9.78 -10.50 -0.12
CA ILE A 33 9.95 -9.14 -0.64
C ILE A 33 11.32 -9.10 -1.34
N ILE A 34 11.33 -8.85 -2.66
CA ILE A 34 12.57 -8.86 -3.46
C ILE A 34 12.97 -7.42 -3.75
N THR A 35 14.20 -7.06 -3.39
CA THR A 35 14.76 -5.72 -3.60
C THR A 35 16.20 -5.80 -4.14
N GLU A 36 16.76 -4.66 -4.50
CA GLU A 36 18.19 -4.47 -4.80
C GLU A 36 19.11 -4.83 -3.63
N HIS A 37 18.56 -4.90 -2.42
CA HIS A 37 19.27 -5.32 -1.21
C HIS A 37 19.11 -6.82 -0.90
N GLY A 38 18.47 -7.58 -1.79
CA GLY A 38 18.28 -9.02 -1.71
C GLY A 38 16.86 -9.44 -1.40
N VAL A 39 16.72 -10.69 -0.94
CA VAL A 39 15.43 -11.30 -0.60
C VAL A 39 15.15 -11.12 0.89
N ILE A 40 14.00 -10.52 1.22
CA ILE A 40 13.61 -10.16 2.58
C ILE A 40 12.30 -10.90 2.94
N PRO A 41 12.26 -11.67 4.04
CA PRO A 41 11.00 -12.22 4.54
C PRO A 41 10.13 -11.10 5.15
N PRO A 42 8.79 -11.18 5.08
CA PRO A 42 7.90 -10.13 5.61
C PRO A 42 8.17 -9.77 7.08
N SER A 43 8.51 -10.76 7.90
CA SER A 43 8.82 -10.58 9.33
C SER A 43 10.07 -9.73 9.58
N ALA A 44 11.00 -9.66 8.63
CA ALA A 44 12.22 -8.86 8.73
C ALA A 44 12.08 -7.46 8.10
N ALA A 45 11.01 -7.20 7.33
CA ALA A 45 10.86 -5.97 6.56
C ALA A 45 11.03 -4.73 7.42
N TYR A 46 10.40 -4.71 8.60
CA TYR A 46 10.48 -3.59 9.54
C TYR A 46 11.92 -3.28 9.97
N ALA A 47 12.67 -4.28 10.43
CA ALA A 47 14.05 -4.09 10.87
C ALA A 47 14.98 -3.61 9.73
N ILE A 48 14.74 -4.11 8.51
CA ILE A 48 15.50 -3.70 7.32
C ILE A 48 15.18 -2.24 6.96
N ILE A 49 13.90 -1.84 6.95
CA ILE A 49 13.47 -0.47 6.68
C ILE A 49 14.12 0.50 7.70
N GLN A 50 14.10 0.16 8.98
CA GLN A 50 14.74 0.96 10.02
C GLN A 50 16.25 1.11 9.78
N LYS A 51 16.92 0.01 9.42
CA LYS A 51 18.37 0.00 9.17
C LYS A 51 18.74 0.86 7.96
N ILE A 52 17.98 0.78 6.87
CA ILE A 52 18.28 1.48 5.61
C ILE A 52 17.94 2.95 5.70
N PHE A 53 16.75 3.28 6.21
CA PHE A 53 16.21 4.64 6.15
C PHE A 53 16.35 5.41 7.46
N GLY A 54 16.91 4.80 8.51
CA GLY A 54 17.01 5.40 9.84
C GLY A 54 15.64 5.67 10.47
N TRP A 55 14.57 5.07 9.93
CA TRP A 55 13.19 5.39 10.30
C TRP A 55 12.90 5.02 11.77
N LYS A 56 12.39 5.99 12.53
CA LYS A 56 11.96 5.80 13.92
C LYS A 56 10.44 5.84 14.02
N PRO A 57 9.81 4.97 14.82
CA PRO A 57 8.37 5.04 15.08
C PRO A 57 7.98 6.42 15.61
N GLY A 58 7.07 7.10 14.91
CA GLY A 58 6.60 8.44 15.28
C GLY A 58 7.27 9.60 14.54
N GLU A 59 8.27 9.36 13.69
CA GLU A 59 8.72 10.38 12.74
C GLU A 59 7.72 10.49 11.58
N SER A 60 7.18 11.69 11.39
CA SER A 60 6.38 12.03 10.22
C SER A 60 7.26 11.94 8.97
N ILE A 61 6.92 11.04 8.06
CA ILE A 61 7.45 11.08 6.69
C ILE A 61 6.69 12.20 5.98
N ILE A 62 7.36 13.33 5.76
CA ILE A 62 6.86 14.47 4.99
C ILE A 62 6.96 14.16 3.51
#